data_AF-A0A0V1MVI7-F1
#
_entry.id   AF-A0A0V1MVI7-F1
#
_cell.length_a   1.000
_cell.length_b   1.000
_cell.length_c   1.000
_cell.angle_alpha   90.00
_cell.angle_beta   90.00
_cell.angle_gamma   90.00
#
_symmetry.space_group_name_H-M   'P 1'
#
loop_
_entity.id
_entity.type
_entity.pdbx_description
1 polymer ?
#
loop_
_entity_poly.entity_id
_entity_poly.type
_entity_poly.pdbx_seq_one_letter_code
_entity_poly.pdbx_strand_id
1 'polypeptide(L)'
;MANPFQSDISTGISALTQFWLNVLQAYPNSSAAALKVLFPFKSSYLCEIVFSMMVATKTQFRNRLQLFDSLRLKVTAIEVDTDAVIKAT
;
A
#
# COMPACT_ATOMS: atom_id res chain seq x y z
N MET A 1 0.43 8.77 -8.14
CA MET A 1 -0.93 8.51 -8.64
C MET A 1 -1.54 7.44 -7.74
N ALA A 2 -2.35 7.83 -6.76
CA ALA A 2 -3.00 6.88 -5.86
C ALA A 2 -4.17 6.23 -6.62
N ASN A 3 -4.24 4.90 -6.63
CA ASN A 3 -5.30 4.17 -7.33
C ASN A 3 -6.64 4.46 -6.62
N PRO A 4 -7.68 4.97 -7.30
CA PRO A 4 -8.96 5.31 -6.69
C PRO A 4 -9.58 4.13 -5.91
N PHE A 5 -9.43 2.91 -6.44
CA PHE A 5 -9.88 1.65 -5.83
C PHE A 5 -9.26 1.35 -4.45
N GLN A 6 -8.05 1.87 -4.16
CA GLN A 6 -7.40 1.68 -2.87
C GLN A 6 -8.11 2.43 -1.73
N SER A 7 -8.70 3.58 -2.06
CA SER A 7 -9.30 4.49 -1.09
C SER A 7 -10.66 3.99 -0.60
N ASP A 8 -11.48 3.45 -1.50
CA ASP A 8 -12.80 2.90 -1.17
C ASP A 8 -12.71 1.63 -0.32
N ILE A 9 -11.78 0.72 -0.65
CA ILE A 9 -11.59 -0.52 0.10
C ILE A 9 -11.00 -0.25 1.49
N SER A 10 -10.04 0.66 1.60
CA SER A 10 -9.48 1.05 2.89
C SER A 10 -10.53 1.63 3.82
N THR A 11 -11.45 2.44 3.27
CA THR A 11 -12.57 3.06 3.98
C THR A 11 -13.61 2.03 4.42
N GLY A 12 -14.02 1.11 3.52
CA GLY A 12 -14.97 0.04 3.84
C GLY A 12 -14.46 -0.93 4.90
N ILE A 13 -13.19 -1.35 4.82
CA ILE A 13 -12.60 -2.24 5.83
C ILE A 13 -12.43 -1.51 7.17
N SER A 14 -12.13 -0.21 7.16
CA SER A 14 -12.06 0.60 8.40
C SER A 14 -13.42 0.63 9.11
N ALA A 15 -14.51 0.90 8.38
CA ALA A 15 -15.87 0.89 8.93
C ALA A 15 -16.26 -0.49 9.50
N LEU A 16 -15.95 -1.58 8.80
CA LEU A 16 -16.22 -2.94 9.27
C LEU A 16 -15.39 -3.30 10.52
N THR A 17 -14.13 -2.84 10.58
CA THR A 17 -13.28 -3.02 11.77
C THR A 17 -13.90 -2.30 12.97
N GLN A 18 -14.35 -1.06 12.79
CA GLN A 18 -14.99 -0.27 13.85
C GLN A 18 -16.31 -0.89 14.31
N PHE A 19 -17.12 -1.42 13.39
CA PHE A 19 -18.33 -2.15 13.73
C PHE A 19 -18.04 -3.33 14.65
N TRP A 20 -17.10 -4.22 14.27
CA TRP A 20 -16.76 -5.40 15.08
C TRP A 20 -16.09 -5.05 16.41
N LEU A 21 -15.33 -3.95 16.47
CA LEU A 21 -14.79 -3.42 17.73
C LEU A 21 -15.89 -2.92 18.67
N ASN A 22 -16.93 -2.26 18.14
CA ASN A 22 -18.03 -1.75 18.95
C ASN A 22 -18.89 -2.88 19.55
N VAL A 23 -19.08 -3.98 18.81
CA VAL A 23 -19.81 -5.16 19.30
C VAL A 23 -18.94 -6.16 20.06
N LEU A 24 -17.64 -5.90 20.21
CA LEU A 24 -16.68 -6.79 20.89
C LEU A 24 -17.09 -7.08 22.33
N GLN A 25 -17.61 -6.06 23.04
CA GLN A 25 -18.05 -6.20 24.42
C GLN A 25 -19.31 -7.08 24.55
N ALA A 26 -20.21 -7.01 23.57
CA ALA A 26 -21.45 -7.79 23.58
C ALA A 26 -21.25 -9.23 23.11
N TYR A 27 -20.35 -9.44 22.13
CA TYR A 27 -20.11 -10.75 21.53
C TYR A 27 -18.60 -10.99 21.31
N PRO A 28 -17.84 -11.28 22.36
CA PRO A 28 -16.38 -11.31 22.30
C PRO A 28 -15.83 -12.40 21.36
N ASN A 29 -16.49 -13.57 21.28
CA ASN A 29 -15.99 -14.69 20.49
C ASN A 29 -16.18 -14.48 18.97
N SER A 30 -17.35 -14.01 18.55
CA SER A 30 -17.68 -13.82 17.14
C SER A 30 -16.98 -12.59 16.56
N SER A 31 -16.93 -11.49 17.30
CA SER A 31 -16.20 -10.28 16.92
C SER A 31 -14.69 -10.53 16.84
N ALA A 32 -14.10 -11.28 17.77
CA ALA A 32 -12.69 -11.66 17.70
C ALA A 32 -12.39 -12.53 16.47
N ALA A 33 -13.27 -13.46 16.11
CA ALA A 33 -13.13 -14.26 14.89
C ALA A 33 -13.22 -13.40 13.62
N ALA A 34 -14.18 -12.47 13.57
CA ALA A 34 -14.32 -11.53 12.46
C ALA A 34 -13.09 -10.63 12.30
N LEU A 35 -12.59 -10.05 13.40
CA LEU A 35 -11.40 -9.21 13.40
C LEU A 35 -10.14 -9.98 12.97
N LYS A 36 -10.00 -11.25 13.38
CA LYS A 36 -8.91 -12.13 12.94
C LYS A 36 -8.91 -12.42 11.44
N VAL A 37 -10.07 -12.42 10.78
CA VAL A 37 -10.17 -12.56 9.32
C VAL A 37 -9.93 -11.22 8.63
N LEU A 38 -10.43 -10.13 9.21
CA LEU A 38 -10.35 -8.79 8.64
C LEU A 38 -8.92 -8.21 8.62
N PHE A 39 -8.13 -8.52 9.65
CA PHE A 39 -6.75 -8.03 9.80
C PHE A 39 -5.76 -8.55 8.73
N PRO A 40 -5.67 -9.86 8.45
CA PRO A 40 -4.84 -10.37 7.36
C PRO A 40 -5.39 -9.98 5.99
N PHE A 41 -6.69 -9.69 5.85
CA PHE A 41 -7.25 -9.23 4.58
C PHE A 41 -6.63 -7.91 4.13
N LYS A 42 -6.45 -6.95 5.05
CA LYS A 42 -5.74 -5.68 4.76
C LYS A 42 -4.29 -5.93 4.39
N SER A 43 -3.57 -6.75 5.16
CA SER A 43 -2.14 -6.99 4.90
C SER A 43 -1.90 -7.80 3.62
N SER A 44 -2.72 -8.79 3.34
CA SER A 44 -2.61 -9.64 2.15
C SER A 44 -2.98 -8.88 0.88
N TYR A 45 -4.07 -8.10 0.91
CA TYR A 45 -4.47 -7.27 -0.23
C TYR A 45 -3.43 -6.18 -0.53
N LEU A 46 -2.91 -5.51 0.49
CA LEU A 46 -1.82 -4.55 0.31
C LEU A 46 -0.56 -5.22 -0.23
N CYS A 47 -0.22 -6.42 0.25
CA CYS A 47 0.91 -7.20 -0.26
C CYS A 47 0.70 -7.57 -1.73
N GLU A 48 -0.49 -8.02 -2.12
CA GLU A 48 -0.85 -8.29 -3.52
C GLU A 48 -0.67 -7.04 -4.38
N ILE A 49 -1.14 -5.88 -3.93
CA ILE A 49 -1.00 -4.64 -4.70
C ILE A 49 0.46 -4.21 -4.83
N VAL A 50 1.24 -4.30 -3.75
CA VAL A 50 2.67 -4.00 -3.78
C VAL A 50 3.40 -4.98 -4.72
N PHE A 51 3.02 -6.25 -4.69
CA PHE A 51 3.58 -7.28 -5.56
C PHE A 51 3.20 -7.06 -7.03
N SER A 52 1.94 -6.76 -7.33
CA SER A 52 1.48 -6.42 -8.68
C SER A 52 2.19 -5.16 -9.20
N MET A 53 2.38 -4.13 -8.36
CA MET A 53 3.14 -2.94 -8.73
C MET A 53 4.62 -3.26 -8.97
N MET A 54 5.24 -4.11 -8.14
CA MET A 54 6.62 -4.57 -8.32
C MET A 54 6.78 -5.35 -9.63
N VAL A 55 5.88 -6.27 -9.92
CA VAL A 55 5.88 -7.07 -11.16
C VAL A 55 5.66 -6.17 -12.38
N ALA A 56 4.70 -5.24 -12.32
CA ALA A 56 4.46 -4.27 -13.39
C ALA A 56 5.67 -3.35 -13.63
N THR A 57 6.34 -2.93 -12.56
CA THR A 57 7.57 -2.13 -12.66
C THR A 57 8.70 -2.96 -13.25
N LYS A 58 8.83 -4.23 -12.85
CA LYS A 58 9.83 -5.17 -13.39
C LYS A 58 9.62 -5.46 -14.89
N THR A 59 8.38 -5.49 -15.37
CA THR A 59 8.09 -5.72 -16.80
C THR A 59 8.26 -4.46 -17.64
N GLN A 60 7.97 -3.28 -17.10
CA GLN A 60 8.09 -1.99 -17.81
C GLN A 60 9.54 -1.45 -17.85
N PHE A 61 10.35 -1.69 -16.81
CA PHE A 61 11.71 -1.15 -16.69
C PHE A 61 12.83 -2.09 -17.16
N ARG A 62 12.49 -3.16 -17.90
CA ARG A 62 13.47 -4.12 -18.42
C ARG A 62 14.51 -3.52 -19.40
N ASN A 63 14.40 -2.23 -19.73
CA ASN A 63 15.38 -1.52 -20.57
C ASN A 63 16.14 -0.36 -19.89
N ARG A 64 15.91 -0.04 -18.60
CA ARG A 64 16.70 0.99 -17.89
C ARG A 64 16.88 0.63 -16.41
N LEU A 65 18.07 0.12 -16.11
CA LEU A 65 18.57 -0.24 -14.78
C LEU A 65 18.66 1.02 -13.88
N GLN A 66 18.08 0.97 -12.67
CA GLN A 66 18.57 1.51 -11.37
C GLN A 66 17.39 1.53 -10.37
N LEU A 67 16.90 0.34 -10.02
CA LEU A 67 15.66 0.17 -9.25
C LEU A 67 15.83 0.59 -7.77
N PHE A 68 17.03 0.41 -7.20
CA PHE A 68 17.29 0.70 -5.79
C PHE A 68 17.34 2.21 -5.49
N ASP A 69 18.05 2.98 -6.30
CA ASP A 69 18.14 4.44 -6.11
C ASP A 69 16.83 5.14 -6.43
N SER A 70 16.15 4.70 -7.49
CA SER A 70 14.83 5.23 -7.85
C SER A 70 13.79 4.94 -6.77
N LEU A 71 13.84 3.75 -6.16
CA LEU A 71 12.94 3.38 -5.07
C LEU A 71 13.27 4.14 -3.78
N ARG A 72 14.55 4.32 -3.43
CA ARG A 72 14.99 5.15 -2.27
C ARG A 72 14.49 6.59 -2.39
N LEU A 73 14.64 7.22 -3.56
CA LEU A 73 14.17 8.58 -3.81
C LEU A 73 12.64 8.68 -3.67
N LYS A 74 11.92 7.69 -4.18
CA LYS A 74 10.45 7.67 -4.14
C LYS A 74 9.88 7.36 -2.76
N VAL A 75 10.61 6.59 -1.95
CA VAL A 75 10.27 6.30 -0.55
C VAL A 75 10.57 7.49 0.36
N THR A 76 11.59 8.30 0.03
CA THR A 76 11.97 9.46 0.86
C THR A 76 11.18 10.73 0.55
N ALA A 77 10.29 10.72 -0.44
CA ALA A 77 9.49 11.89 -0.86
C ALA A 77 10.35 13.13 -1.18
N ILE A 78 11.58 12.93 -1.63
CA ILE A 78 12.49 14.00 -2.04
C ILE A 78 12.28 14.24 -3.53
N GLU A 79 11.70 15.38 -3.90
CA GLU A 79 11.75 15.88 -5.26
C GLU A 79 13.19 16.32 -5.56
N VAL A 80 13.90 15.52 -6.36
CA VAL A 80 15.20 15.91 -6.90
C VAL A 80 14.94 16.67 -8.19
N ASP A 81 15.26 17.97 -8.17
CA ASP A 81 15.30 18.79 -9.37
C ASP A 81 16.44 18.33 -10.28
N THR A 82 16.06 17.62 -11.35
CA THR A 82 17.02 17.00 -12.28
C THR A 82 17.74 18.03 -13.14
N ASP A 83 17.18 19.22 -13.34
CA ASP A 83 17.76 20.26 -14.20
C ASP A 83 19.01 20.88 -13.56
N ALA A 84 18.97 21.10 -12.24
CA ALA A 84 20.10 21.60 -11.46
C ALA A 84 21.33 20.68 -11.49
N VAL A 85 21.12 19.36 -11.51
CA VAL A 85 22.22 18.37 -11.51
C VAL A 85 22.89 18.30 -12.88
N ILE A 86 22.11 18.36 -13.97
CA ILE A 86 22.64 18.30 -15.33
C ILE A 86 23.44 19.56 -15.68
N LYS A 87 23.04 20.71 -15.12
CA LYS A 87 23.73 21.99 -15.33
C LYS A 87 25.03 22.14 -14.52
N ALA A 88 25.20 21.34 -13.47
CA ALA A 88 26.37 21.38 -12.60
C ALA A 88 27.53 20.46 -13.06
N THR A 89 27.35 19.73 -14.16
CA THR A 89 28.39 18.90 -14.80
C THR A 89 28.82 19.53 -16.12
#